data_AF-A0A383AHL1-F1
#
_entry.id   AF-A0A383AHL1-F1
#
_cell.length_a   1.000
_cell.length_b   1.000
_cell.length_c   1.000
_cell.angle_alpha   90.00
_cell.angle_beta   90.00
_cell.angle_gamma   90.00
#
_symmetry.space_group_name_H-M   'P 1'
#
loop_
_entity.id
_entity.type
_entity.pdbx_description
1 polymer ?
#
loop_
_entity_poly.entity_id
_entity_poly.type
_entity_poly.pdbx_seq_one_letter_code
_entity_poly.pdbx_strand_id
1 'polypeptide(L)' 'MEPVKLTGASGTGWKVLQCCTACGFERANGVVLDDLRQPDSWDVLVKLGAESR' A
#
# COMPACT_ATOMS: atom_id res chain seq x y z
N MET A 1 -7.41 -0.57 -8.72
CA MET A 1 -7.07 -0.52 -7.28
C MET A 1 -6.02 0.55 -7.13
N GLU A 2 -6.21 1.49 -6.20
CA GLU A 2 -5.31 2.62 -5.96
C GLU A 2 -4.78 2.55 -4.52
N PRO A 3 -3.46 2.65 -4.30
CA PRO A 3 -2.87 2.77 -2.96
C PRO A 3 -3.28 4.08 -2.30
N VAL A 4 -3.88 4.01 -1.10
CA VAL A 4 -4.36 5.21 -0.38
C VAL A 4 -3.68 5.45 0.96
N LYS A 5 -3.14 4.38 1.59
CA LYS A 5 -2.50 4.51 2.90
C LYS A 5 -1.48 3.41 3.13
N LEU A 6 -0.34 3.76 3.72
CA LEU A 6 0.61 2.79 4.25
C LEU A 6 0.38 2.61 5.75
N THR A 7 0.37 1.36 6.21
CA THR A 7 0.16 1.00 7.62
C THR A 7 1.16 -0.08 8.03
N GLY A 8 1.34 -0.29 9.34
CA GLY A 8 2.27 -1.28 9.87
C GLY A 8 3.54 -0.65 10.43
N ALA A 9 4.54 -1.50 10.71
CA ALA A 9 5.80 -1.07 11.31
C ALA A 9 6.97 -1.94 10.83
N SER A 10 8.20 -1.44 11.00
CA SER A 10 9.45 -2.08 10.58
C SER A 10 9.71 -3.47 11.20
N GLY A 11 9.00 -3.86 12.25
CA GLY A 11 9.08 -5.20 12.85
C GLY A 11 7.94 -6.15 12.52
N THR A 12 6.79 -5.64 12.07
CA THR A 12 5.57 -6.44 11.83
C THR A 12 5.21 -6.55 10.35
N GLY A 13 5.95 -5.86 9.49
CA GLY A 13 5.69 -5.75 8.07
C GLY A 13 4.75 -4.59 7.75
N TRP A 14 4.95 -4.01 6.57
CA TRP A 14 4.10 -2.95 6.06
C TRP A 14 2.90 -3.54 5.32
N LYS A 15 1.77 -2.84 5.40
CA LYS A 15 0.57 -3.13 4.63
C LYS A 15 0.13 -1.89 3.89
N VAL A 16 -0.22 -2.06 2.62
CA VAL A 16 -0.81 -1.03 1.79
C VAL A 16 -2.32 -1.20 1.77
N LEU A 17 -3.05 -0.17 2.21
CA LEU A 17 -4.49 -0.07 2.00
C LEU A 17 -4.73 0.43 0.59
N GLN A 18 -5.54 -0.30 -0.17
CA GLN A 18 -5.92 0.06 -1.51
C GLN A 18 -7.42 0.21 -1.62
N CYS A 19 -7.87 1.23 -2.35
CA CYS A 19 -9.26 1.49 -2.64
C CYS A 19 -9.57 1.19 -4.11
N CYS A 20 -10.68 0.52 -4.38
CA CYS A 20 -11.17 0.31 -5.73
C CYS A 20 -11.75 1.62 -6.27
N THR A 21 -11.15 2.16 -7.32
CA THR A 21 -11.60 3.39 -7.97
C THR A 21 -12.98 3.28 -8.62
N ALA A 22 -13.48 2.05 -8.87
CA ALA A 22 -14.78 1.81 -9.48
C ALA A 22 -15.93 1.65 -8.46
N CYS A 23 -15.68 1.03 -7.31
CA CYS A 23 -16.73 0.69 -6.34
C CYS A 23 -16.45 1.12 -4.89
N GLY A 24 -15.31 1.74 -4.61
CA GLY A 24 -14.92 2.18 -3.27
C GLY A 24 -14.50 1.06 -2.31
N PHE A 25 -14.47 -0.19 -2.75
CA PHE A 25 -14.06 -1.31 -1.90
C PHE A 25 -12.60 -1.19 -1.45
N GLU A 26 -12.36 -1.38 -0.15
CA GLU A 26 -11.04 -1.29 0.44
C GLU A 26 -10.44 -2.67 0.74
N ARG A 27 -9.13 -2.81 0.48
CA ARG A 27 -8.36 -4.02 0.80
C ARG A 27 -6.97 -3.66 1.27
N ALA A 28 -6.53 -4.28 2.36
CA ALA A 28 -5.15 -4.19 2.83
C ALA A 28 -4.34 -5.41 2.37
N ASN A 29 -3.22 -5.17 1.70
CA ASN A 29 -2.25 -6.21 1.32
C ASN A 29 -0.92 -5.99 2.04
N GLY A 30 -0.21 -7.07 2.36
CA GLY A 30 1.19 -6.93 2.80
C GLY A 30 2.03 -6.36 1.67
N VAL A 31 2.93 -5.44 1.97
CA VAL A 31 3.93 -4.97 1.01
C VAL A 31 5.00 -6.04 0.89
N VAL A 32 5.21 -6.53 -0.33
CA VAL A 32 6.23 -7.52 -0.65
C VAL A 32 7.16 -6.90 -1.69
N LEU A 33 8.45 -6.87 -1.39
CA LEU A 33 9.45 -6.39 -2.33
C LEU A 33 9.46 -7.29 -3.57
N ASP A 34 9.48 -6.69 -4.76
CA ASP A 34 9.56 -7.38 -6.06
C ASP A 34 8.37 -8.30 -6.42
N ASP A 35 7.20 -8.15 -5.77
CA ASP A 35 5.99 -8.87 -6.20
C ASP A 35 5.29 -8.15 -7.37
N LEU A 36 5.56 -8.63 -8.59
CA LEU A 36 4.95 -8.11 -9.83
C LEU A 36 3.41 -8.25 -9.89
N ARG A 37 2.80 -9.02 -8.99
CA ARG A 37 1.34 -9.21 -8.95
C ARG A 37 0.65 -8.11 -8.15
N GLN A 38 1.39 -7.39 -7.31
CA GLN A 38 0.83 -6.32 -6.52
C GLN A 38 1.03 -4.98 -7.25
N PRO A 39 -0.05 -4.20 -7.47
CA PRO A 39 0.01 -2.95 -8.21
C PRO A 39 0.56 -1.77 -7.39
N ASP A 40 1.33 -2.02 -6.32
CA ASP A 40 1.99 -1.01 -5.49
C ASP A 40 3.43 -0.75 -5.94
N SER A 41 3.63 0.33 -6.69
CA SER A 41 4.97 0.85 -7.02
C SER A 41 5.69 1.34 -5.77
N TRP A 42 7.00 1.08 -5.70
CA TRP A 42 7.88 1.56 -4.62
C TRP A 42 7.77 3.07 -4.39
N ASP A 43 7.77 3.88 -5.46
CA ASP A 43 7.70 5.34 -5.35
C ASP A 43 6.40 5.80 -4.68
N VAL A 44 5.30 5.11 -4.97
CA VAL A 44 3.99 5.40 -4.36
C VAL A 44 4.00 5.05 -2.87
N LEU A 45 4.58 3.91 -2.50
CA LEU A 45 4.69 3.50 -1.09
C LEU A 45 5.57 4.47 -0.28
N VAL A 46 6.68 4.94 -0.86
CA VAL A 46 7.55 5.95 -0.22
C VAL A 46 6.79 7.25 0.01
N LYS A 47 6.03 7.72 -0.99
CA LYS A 47 5.21 8.94 -0.85
C LYS A 47 4.16 8.79 0.25
N LEU A 48 3.39 7.70 0.23
CA LEU A 48 2.38 7.42 1.26
C LEU A 48 2.98 7.30 2.66
N GLY A 49 4.16 6.69 2.77
CA GLY A 49 4.90 6.59 4.03
C GLY A 49 5.37 7.95 4.55
N ALA A 50 5.77 8.87 3.67
CA ALA A 50 6.14 10.24 4.03
C ALA A 50 4.95 11.07 4.51
N GLU A 51 3.77 10.87 3.92
CA GLU A 51 2.51 11.56 4.27
C GLU A 51 1.86 11.01 5.55
N SER A 52 2.24 9.81 5.98
CA SER A 52 1.69 9.15 7.18
C SER A 52 2.44 9.50 8.47
N ARG A 53 3.37 10.45 8.41
CA ARG A 53 4.26 10.87 9.50
C ARG A 53 3.79 12.16 10.14
#